data_AF-A0A949LK67-F1
#
_entry.id   AF-A0A949LK67-F1
#
_cell.length_a   1.000
_cell.length_b   1.000
_cell.length_c   1.000
_cell.angle_alpha   90.00
_cell.angle_beta   90.00
_cell.angle_gamma   90.00
#
_symmetry.space_group_name_H-M   'P 1'
#
loop_
_entity.id
_entity.type
_entity.pdbx_description
1 polymer ?
#
loop_
_entity_poly.entity_id
_entity_poly.type
_entity_poly.pdbx_seq_one_letter_code
_entity_poly.pdbx_strand_id
1 'polypeptide(L)'
;MRIFREIEVWGTVLLFDIESENLSKSALESALSVVKKYVNHVDEVFSTYKSNSVISKLRRDELVIAEASEEVNEVWNLCIELRRLTNGAFDPWALPGGFDPSGLVKGWAADKSAAILQRNGVKHILINAAGDITLRGGRLENGEIKPWLIGITDPDNKANIVKTFEIFDGAIATS
;
A
#
# COMPACT_ATOMS: atom_id res chain seq x y z
N MET A 1 14.90 15.99 7.88
CA MET A 1 15.25 14.76 8.62
C MET A 1 14.66 13.59 7.85
N ARG A 2 15.47 12.59 7.54
CA ARG A 2 15.05 11.40 6.78
C ARG A 2 15.22 10.15 7.62
N ILE A 3 14.26 9.23 7.56
CA ILE A 3 14.39 7.90 8.14
C ILE A 3 13.91 6.84 7.16
N PHE A 4 14.59 5.70 7.22
CA PHE A 4 14.22 4.48 6.51
C PHE A 4 13.78 3.42 7.52
N ARG A 5 12.63 2.76 7.29
CA ARG A 5 12.11 1.71 8.15
C ARG A 5 11.48 0.58 7.35
N GLU A 6 11.55 -0.60 7.93
CA GLU A 6 10.93 -1.81 7.41
C GLU A 6 9.87 -2.28 8.40
N ILE A 7 8.73 -2.75 7.87
CA ILE A 7 7.66 -3.35 8.65
C ILE A 7 7.30 -4.69 8.01
N GLU A 8 7.54 -5.78 8.72
CA GLU A 8 7.09 -7.12 8.33
C GLU A 8 5.60 -7.27 8.61
N VAL A 9 4.81 -7.44 7.55
CA VAL A 9 3.34 -7.58 7.59
C VAL A 9 2.82 -8.08 6.24
N TRP A 10 1.60 -8.63 6.15
CA TRP A 10 0.99 -9.15 4.91
C TRP A 10 1.79 -10.30 4.25
N GLY A 11 2.63 -11.00 5.02
CA GLY A 11 3.54 -12.03 4.49
C GLY A 11 4.70 -11.46 3.66
N THR A 12 5.01 -10.17 3.80
CA THR A 12 6.08 -9.48 3.09
C THR A 12 6.73 -8.40 3.97
N VAL A 13 7.62 -7.60 3.38
CA VAL A 13 8.23 -6.43 4.02
C VAL A 13 7.73 -5.16 3.32
N LEU A 14 7.20 -4.23 4.10
CA LEU A 14 6.90 -2.88 3.66
C LEU A 14 8.09 -1.97 3.95
N LEU A 15 8.56 -1.26 2.94
CA LEU A 15 9.65 -0.30 3.09
C LEU A 15 9.08 1.11 3.13
N PHE A 16 9.53 1.90 4.10
CA PHE A 16 9.16 3.29 4.28
C PHE A 16 10.43 4.13 4.24
N ASP A 17 10.49 5.05 3.28
CA ASP A 17 11.51 6.08 3.18
C ASP A 17 10.82 7.43 3.28
N ILE A 18 10.95 8.06 4.44
CA ILE A 18 10.20 9.28 4.75
C ILE A 18 11.13 10.41 5.18
N GLU A 19 10.80 11.61 4.74
CA GLU A 19 11.54 12.81 5.05
C GLU A 19 10.61 14.02 5.24
N SER A 20 11.03 14.90 6.15
CA SER A 20 10.41 16.20 6.36
C SER A 20 11.43 17.18 6.93
N GLU A 21 11.38 18.43 6.47
CA GLU A 21 12.27 19.52 6.87
C GLU A 21 11.99 19.99 8.31
N ASN A 22 10.72 19.94 8.70
CA ASN A 22 10.22 20.56 9.93
C ASN A 22 9.90 19.56 11.05
N LEU A 23 10.18 18.27 10.85
CA LEU A 23 9.94 17.24 11.86
C LEU A 23 11.25 16.71 12.45
N SER A 24 11.24 16.51 13.76
CA SER A 24 12.29 15.77 14.45
C SER A 24 12.23 14.29 14.08
N LYS A 25 13.34 13.56 14.33
CA LYS A 25 13.36 12.10 14.19
C LYS A 25 12.25 11.44 15.03
N SER A 26 12.05 11.87 16.28
CA SER A 26 11.02 11.31 17.17
C SER A 26 9.59 11.54 16.66
N ALA A 27 9.33 12.65 15.98
CA ALA A 27 8.04 12.91 15.33
C ALA A 27 7.83 11.96 14.14
N LEU A 28 8.85 11.72 13.31
CA LEU A 28 8.79 10.75 12.22
C LEU A 28 8.56 9.31 12.72
N GLU A 29 9.25 8.90 13.79
CA GLU A 29 9.01 7.58 14.41
C GLU A 29 7.57 7.47 14.97
N SER A 30 7.05 8.54 15.57
CA SER A 30 5.67 8.58 16.06
C SER A 30 4.67 8.41 14.92
N ALA A 31 4.89 9.09 13.79
CA ALA A 31 4.05 8.94 12.60
C ALA A 31 4.10 7.50 12.04
N LEU A 32 5.28 6.89 11.98
CA LEU A 32 5.42 5.49 11.58
C LEU A 32 4.80 4.51 12.57
N SER A 33 4.76 4.82 13.86
CA SER A 33 4.04 4.01 14.85
C SER A 33 2.54 3.95 14.56
N VAL A 34 1.95 5.08 14.13
CA VAL A 34 0.55 5.13 13.69
C VAL A 34 0.34 4.28 12.44
N VAL A 35 1.22 4.41 11.44
CA VAL A 35 1.17 3.58 10.22
C VAL A 35 1.35 2.10 10.55
N LYS A 36 2.26 1.74 11.45
CA LYS A 36 2.48 0.35 11.88
C LYS A 36 1.21 -0.27 12.47
N LYS A 37 0.48 0.48 13.30
CA LYS A 37 -0.82 0.05 13.82
C LYS A 37 -1.83 -0.14 12.69
N TYR A 38 -1.87 0.79 11.74
CA TYR A 38 -2.76 0.71 10.59
C TYR A 38 -2.48 -0.50 9.69
N VAL A 39 -1.24 -0.75 9.28
CA VAL A 39 -0.93 -1.88 8.39
C VAL A 39 -1.15 -3.23 9.06
N ASN A 40 -0.92 -3.33 10.38
CA ASN A 40 -1.29 -4.52 11.16
C ASN A 40 -2.81 -4.71 11.21
N HIS A 41 -3.58 -3.63 11.38
CA HIS A 41 -5.04 -3.68 11.30
C HIS A 41 -5.52 -4.16 9.92
N VAL A 42 -4.92 -3.65 8.83
CA VAL A 42 -5.19 -4.13 7.47
C VAL A 42 -4.93 -5.63 7.35
N ASP A 43 -3.87 -6.15 7.97
CA ASP A 43 -3.58 -7.59 7.97
C ASP A 43 -4.63 -8.40 8.74
N GLU A 44 -5.09 -7.91 9.90
CA GLU A 44 -6.17 -8.54 10.67
C GLU A 44 -7.51 -8.53 9.93
N VAL A 45 -7.79 -7.51 9.12
CA VAL A 45 -9.06 -7.37 8.39
C VAL A 45 -9.04 -8.13 7.06
N PHE A 46 -7.98 -7.93 6.27
CA PHE A 46 -7.95 -8.32 4.85
C PHE A 46 -7.20 -9.63 4.54
N SER A 47 -6.49 -10.22 5.51
CA SER A 47 -5.76 -11.47 5.27
C SER A 47 -6.71 -12.62 4.91
N THR A 48 -6.43 -13.33 3.82
CA THR A 48 -7.11 -14.59 3.46
C THR A 48 -6.55 -15.81 4.18
N TYR A 49 -5.50 -15.64 4.99
CA TYR A 49 -4.82 -16.71 5.73
C TYR A 49 -5.19 -16.74 7.22
N LYS A 50 -5.53 -15.59 7.81
CA LYS A 50 -5.98 -15.51 9.21
C LYS A 50 -7.45 -15.90 9.29
N SER A 51 -7.76 -17.00 9.98
CA SER A 51 -9.13 -17.52 10.08
C SER A 51 -10.15 -16.52 10.63
N ASN A 52 -9.71 -15.64 11.55
CA ASN A 52 -10.57 -14.66 12.21
C ASN A 52 -10.73 -13.34 11.44
N SER A 53 -10.04 -13.15 10.32
CA SER A 53 -10.14 -11.93 9.53
C SER A 53 -11.53 -11.76 8.92
N VAL A 54 -11.85 -10.52 8.56
CA VAL A 54 -13.14 -10.21 7.92
C VAL A 54 -13.26 -10.91 6.57
N ILE A 55 -12.19 -10.88 5.76
CA ILE A 55 -12.19 -11.55 4.44
C ILE A 55 -12.32 -13.06 4.58
N SER A 56 -11.63 -13.68 5.54
CA SER A 56 -11.77 -15.12 5.77
C SER A 56 -13.17 -15.52 6.22
N LYS A 57 -13.87 -14.68 6.99
CA LYS A 57 -15.28 -14.89 7.36
C LYS A 57 -16.22 -14.73 6.17
N LEU A 58 -16.01 -13.70 5.34
CA LEU A 58 -16.77 -13.52 4.09
C LEU A 58 -16.61 -14.71 3.15
N ARG A 59 -15.40 -15.27 3.03
CA ARG A 59 -15.11 -16.46 2.21
C ARG A 59 -15.78 -17.75 2.72
N ARG A 60 -16.15 -17.79 4.00
CA ARG A 60 -16.85 -18.92 4.64
C ARG A 60 -18.34 -18.66 4.85
N ASP A 61 -18.87 -17.57 4.30
CA ASP A 61 -20.26 -17.12 4.50
C ASP A 61 -20.63 -16.93 5.99
N GLU A 62 -19.65 -16.67 6.86
CA GLU A 62 -19.83 -16.39 8.30
C GLU A 62 -20.13 -14.91 8.58
N LEU A 63 -19.97 -14.06 7.57
CA LEU A 63 -20.27 -12.63 7.61
C LEU A 63 -20.87 -12.26 6.25
N VAL A 64 -21.86 -11.36 6.24
CA VAL A 64 -22.34 -10.75 5.00
C VAL A 64 -21.73 -9.36 4.80
N ILE A 65 -21.47 -8.96 3.56
CA ILE A 65 -20.82 -7.68 3.25
C ILE A 65 -21.54 -6.46 3.85
N ALA A 66 -22.87 -6.52 3.97
CA ALA A 66 -23.68 -5.46 4.57
C ALA A 66 -23.39 -5.22 6.08
N GLU A 67 -22.81 -6.20 6.77
CA GLU A 67 -22.40 -6.11 8.18
C GLU A 67 -20.92 -5.77 8.35
N ALA A 68 -20.15 -5.73 7.26
CA ALA A 68 -18.73 -5.42 7.30
C ALA A 68 -18.47 -3.93 7.56
N SER A 69 -17.26 -3.61 8.00
CA SER A 69 -16.83 -2.22 8.21
C SER A 69 -16.81 -1.41 6.91
N GLU A 70 -16.81 -0.08 7.05
CA GLU A 70 -16.76 0.85 5.92
C GLU A 70 -15.53 0.60 5.01
N GLU A 71 -14.37 0.32 5.59
CA GLU A 71 -13.14 0.03 4.83
C GLU A 71 -13.26 -1.26 3.99
N VAL A 72 -13.97 -2.27 4.49
CA VAL A 72 -14.21 -3.51 3.75
C VAL A 72 -15.20 -3.26 2.62
N ASN A 73 -16.25 -2.49 2.87
CA ASN A 73 -17.18 -2.05 1.84
C ASN A 73 -16.50 -1.19 0.76
N GLU A 74 -15.57 -0.31 1.14
CA GLU A 74 -14.77 0.49 0.21
C GLU A 74 -13.99 -0.43 -0.74
N VAL A 75 -13.21 -1.38 -0.20
CA VAL A 75 -12.42 -2.34 -0.99
C VAL A 75 -13.31 -3.23 -1.85
N TRP A 76 -14.42 -3.73 -1.31
CA TRP A 76 -15.39 -4.54 -2.06
C TRP A 76 -15.93 -3.79 -3.27
N ASN A 77 -16.35 -2.53 -3.10
CA ASN A 77 -16.86 -1.71 -4.19
C ASN A 77 -15.80 -1.37 -5.23
N LEU A 78 -14.56 -1.09 -4.80
CA LEU A 78 -13.42 -0.91 -5.72
C LEU A 78 -13.17 -2.19 -6.53
N CYS A 79 -13.26 -3.37 -5.91
CA CYS A 79 -13.15 -4.64 -6.61
C CYS A 79 -14.25 -4.85 -7.66
N ILE A 80 -15.50 -4.45 -7.37
CA ILE A 80 -16.60 -4.49 -8.35
C ILE A 80 -16.25 -3.60 -9.55
N GLU A 81 -15.80 -2.37 -9.27
CA GLU A 81 -15.48 -1.41 -10.31
C GLU A 81 -14.29 -1.85 -11.17
N LEU A 82 -13.22 -2.37 -10.56
CA LEU A 82 -12.07 -2.91 -11.29
C LEU A 82 -12.46 -4.12 -12.15
N ARG A 83 -13.31 -5.00 -11.64
CA ARG A 83 -13.84 -6.12 -12.43
C ARG A 83 -14.60 -5.61 -13.65
N ARG A 84 -15.42 -4.58 -13.48
CA ARG A 84 -16.16 -3.95 -14.59
C ARG A 84 -15.22 -3.29 -15.61
N LEU A 85 -14.25 -2.50 -15.15
CA LEU A 85 -13.31 -1.76 -16.01
C LEU A 85 -12.38 -2.68 -16.79
N THR A 86 -12.08 -3.85 -16.26
CA THR A 86 -11.17 -4.83 -16.88
C THR A 86 -11.91 -5.94 -17.62
N ASN A 87 -13.23 -5.81 -17.82
CA ASN A 87 -14.09 -6.84 -18.42
C ASN A 87 -13.88 -8.23 -17.78
N GLY A 88 -13.69 -8.28 -16.46
CA GLY A 88 -13.48 -9.50 -15.70
C GLY A 88 -12.04 -10.04 -15.69
N ALA A 89 -11.07 -9.37 -16.32
CA ALA A 89 -9.67 -9.79 -16.23
C ALA A 89 -9.14 -9.69 -14.77
N PHE A 90 -9.59 -8.69 -14.02
CA PHE A 90 -9.46 -8.65 -12.57
C PHE A 90 -10.77 -9.15 -11.94
N ASP A 91 -10.78 -10.35 -11.36
CA ASP A 91 -11.96 -10.91 -10.68
C ASP A 91 -11.58 -11.56 -9.33
N PRO A 92 -11.70 -10.81 -8.22
CA PRO A 92 -11.33 -11.31 -6.91
C PRO A 92 -12.29 -12.38 -6.38
N TRP A 93 -13.48 -12.56 -6.96
CA TRP A 93 -14.42 -13.61 -6.57
C TRP A 93 -14.16 -14.95 -7.29
N ALA A 94 -13.46 -14.92 -8.42
CA ALA A 94 -13.13 -16.11 -9.20
C ALA A 94 -11.95 -16.91 -8.62
N LEU A 95 -11.28 -16.38 -7.59
CA LEU A 95 -10.13 -17.03 -6.95
C LEU A 95 -10.57 -18.21 -6.07
N PRO A 96 -9.70 -19.22 -5.87
CA PRO A 96 -10.00 -20.36 -5.00
C PRO A 96 -10.41 -19.89 -3.60
N GLY A 97 -11.56 -20.38 -3.13
CA GLY A 97 -12.14 -20.02 -1.83
C GLY A 97 -12.88 -18.68 -1.81
N GLY A 98 -13.18 -18.09 -2.98
CA GLY A 98 -14.04 -16.91 -3.09
C GLY A 98 -13.27 -15.59 -2.99
N PHE A 99 -13.95 -14.56 -2.49
CA PHE A 99 -13.46 -13.18 -2.49
C PHE A 99 -12.03 -13.05 -1.92
N ASP A 100 -11.09 -12.62 -2.75
CA ASP A 100 -9.69 -12.33 -2.40
C ASP A 100 -9.26 -11.00 -3.04
N PRO A 101 -9.22 -9.91 -2.26
CA PRO A 101 -8.89 -8.59 -2.76
C PRO A 101 -7.38 -8.28 -2.72
N SER A 102 -6.50 -9.29 -2.53
CA SER A 102 -5.05 -9.07 -2.36
C SER A 102 -4.37 -8.36 -3.54
N GLY A 103 -4.91 -8.51 -4.75
CA GLY A 103 -4.45 -7.78 -5.94
C GLY A 103 -4.76 -6.28 -5.95
N LEU A 104 -5.58 -5.80 -5.01
CA LEU A 104 -5.94 -4.38 -4.84
C LEU A 104 -5.46 -3.81 -3.50
N VAL A 105 -5.61 -4.57 -2.41
CA VAL A 105 -5.50 -4.05 -1.03
C VAL A 105 -4.11 -3.52 -0.70
N LYS A 106 -3.04 -4.07 -1.28
CA LYS A 106 -1.66 -3.62 -1.00
C LYS A 106 -1.45 -2.17 -1.43
N GLY A 107 -1.71 -1.85 -2.69
CA GLY A 107 -1.66 -0.47 -3.20
C GLY A 107 -2.63 0.47 -2.46
N TRP A 108 -3.86 0.02 -2.21
CA TRP A 108 -4.85 0.80 -1.44
C TRP A 108 -4.34 1.14 -0.02
N ALA A 109 -3.78 0.16 0.70
CA ALA A 109 -3.26 0.36 2.04
C ALA A 109 -1.96 1.20 2.05
N ALA A 110 -1.12 1.09 1.02
CA ALA A 110 0.04 1.96 0.84
C ALA A 110 -0.37 3.43 0.65
N ASP A 111 -1.39 3.69 -0.18
CA ASP A 111 -1.95 5.03 -0.38
C ASP A 111 -2.54 5.62 0.91
N LYS A 112 -3.32 4.83 1.67
CA LYS A 112 -3.86 5.26 2.97
C LYS A 112 -2.73 5.50 3.99
N SER A 113 -1.68 4.70 3.97
CA SER A 113 -0.49 4.90 4.83
C SER A 113 0.22 6.21 4.51
N ALA A 114 0.37 6.56 3.23
CA ALA A 114 0.90 7.86 2.82
C ALA A 114 0.02 9.02 3.31
N ALA A 115 -1.31 8.89 3.22
CA ALA A 115 -2.23 9.89 3.74
C ALA A 115 -2.11 10.07 5.27
N ILE A 116 -1.94 8.98 6.03
CA ILE A 116 -1.67 9.04 7.48
C ILE A 116 -0.37 9.83 7.75
N LEU A 117 0.70 9.54 7.02
CA LEU A 117 1.98 10.24 7.17
C LEU A 117 1.85 11.74 6.84
N GLN A 118 1.16 12.08 5.75
CA GLN A 118 0.91 13.49 5.37
C GLN A 118 0.12 14.25 6.44
N ARG A 119 -0.91 13.62 7.03
CA ARG A 119 -1.67 14.21 8.15
C ARG A 119 -0.82 14.43 9.40
N ASN A 120 0.26 13.65 9.56
CA ASN A 120 1.25 13.83 10.63
C ASN A 120 2.41 14.77 10.23
N GLY A 121 2.29 15.49 9.11
CA GLY A 121 3.24 16.53 8.70
C GLY A 121 4.45 16.02 7.91
N VAL A 122 4.50 14.73 7.57
CA VAL A 122 5.54 14.17 6.69
C VAL A 122 5.32 14.68 5.27
N LYS A 123 6.39 15.13 4.60
CA LYS A 123 6.30 15.82 3.30
C LYS A 123 6.74 14.95 2.13
N HIS A 124 7.84 14.23 2.31
CA HIS A 124 8.45 13.39 1.29
C HIS A 124 8.25 11.94 1.72
N ILE A 125 7.49 11.18 0.94
CA ILE A 125 7.08 9.83 1.32
C ILE A 125 7.32 8.91 0.13
N LEU A 126 8.07 7.83 0.36
CA LEU A 126 8.07 6.65 -0.47
C LEU A 126 7.69 5.46 0.39
N ILE A 127 6.68 4.72 -0.07
CA ILE A 127 6.25 3.44 0.51
C ILE A 127 6.36 2.40 -0.58
N ASN A 128 7.06 1.30 -0.32
CA ASN A 128 7.09 0.14 -1.20
C ASN A 128 6.41 -1.04 -0.49
N ALA A 129 5.24 -1.42 -1.00
CA ALA A 129 4.45 -2.54 -0.52
C ALA A 129 4.56 -3.73 -1.47
N ALA A 130 5.70 -4.43 -1.41
CA ALA A 130 5.99 -5.59 -2.24
C ALA A 130 5.88 -5.33 -3.76
N GLY A 131 6.41 -4.18 -4.21
CA GLY A 131 6.36 -3.74 -5.61
C GLY A 131 5.31 -2.67 -5.88
N ASP A 132 4.30 -2.53 -5.01
CA ASP A 132 3.32 -1.46 -5.08
C ASP A 132 3.91 -0.21 -4.40
N ILE A 133 4.38 0.73 -5.21
CA ILE A 133 5.08 1.94 -4.75
C ILE A 133 4.10 3.10 -4.68
N THR A 134 4.07 3.79 -3.54
CA THR A 134 3.32 5.03 -3.31
C THR A 134 4.29 6.17 -3.00
N LEU A 135 4.09 7.32 -3.67
CA LEU A 135 4.98 8.46 -3.60
C LEU A 135 4.23 9.75 -3.28
N ARG A 136 4.77 10.59 -2.39
CA ARG A 136 4.29 11.94 -2.13
C ARG A 136 5.41 12.96 -2.02
N GLY A 137 5.14 14.17 -2.49
CA GLY A 137 5.94 15.37 -2.27
C GLY A 137 7.34 15.39 -2.86
N GLY A 138 7.67 14.48 -3.79
CA GLY A 138 9.02 14.34 -4.31
C GLY A 138 10.06 13.99 -3.23
N ARG A 139 11.33 14.03 -3.63
CA ARG A 139 12.49 13.76 -2.79
C ARG A 139 13.27 15.05 -2.55
N LEU A 140 13.58 15.34 -1.29
CA LEU A 140 14.45 16.45 -0.94
C LEU A 140 15.92 16.06 -1.16
N GLU A 141 16.60 16.78 -2.05
CA GLU A 141 18.02 16.58 -2.35
C GLU A 141 18.75 17.93 -2.35
N ASN A 142 19.73 18.10 -1.46
CA ASN A 142 20.53 19.32 -1.33
C ASN A 142 19.71 20.62 -1.19
N GLY A 143 18.54 20.54 -0.55
CA GLY A 143 17.63 21.69 -0.35
C GLY A 143 16.66 21.94 -1.49
N GLU A 144 16.69 21.14 -2.55
CA GLU A 144 15.75 21.21 -3.67
C GLU A 144 14.83 19.99 -3.69
N ILE A 145 13.56 20.19 -4.06
CA ILE A 145 12.60 19.09 -4.22
C ILE A 145 12.72 18.57 -5.65
N LYS A 146 13.11 17.31 -5.80
CA LYS A 146 13.24 16.59 -7.08
C LYS A 146 12.20 15.48 -7.18
N PRO A 147 11.90 14.98 -8.39
CA PRO A 147 11.04 13.80 -8.51
C PRO A 147 11.72 12.58 -7.90
N TRP A 148 10.90 11.64 -7.43
CA TRP A 148 11.34 10.28 -7.18
C TRP A 148 11.68 9.60 -8.51
N LEU A 149 12.84 8.94 -8.55
CA LEU A 149 13.26 8.14 -9.71
C LEU A 149 12.90 6.68 -9.46
N ILE A 150 11.86 6.20 -10.13
CA ILE A 150 11.40 4.81 -10.01
C ILE A 150 11.80 4.03 -11.26
N GLY A 151 12.70 3.06 -11.07
CA GLY A 151 13.11 2.13 -12.11
C GLY A 151 12.11 0.98 -12.26
N ILE A 152 11.80 0.63 -13.51
CA ILE A 152 11.16 -0.64 -13.87
C ILE A 152 12.28 -1.64 -14.14
N THR A 153 12.30 -2.70 -13.36
CA THR A 153 13.29 -3.77 -13.46
C THR A 153 12.93 -4.73 -14.59
N ASP A 154 13.94 -5.21 -15.32
CA ASP A 154 13.78 -6.29 -16.29
C ASP A 154 13.43 -7.61 -15.55
N PRO A 155 12.30 -8.26 -15.88
CA PRO A 155 11.88 -9.49 -15.21
C PRO A 155 12.85 -10.66 -15.46
N ASP A 156 13.53 -10.69 -16.61
CA ASP A 156 14.47 -11.75 -17.00
C ASP A 156 15.89 -11.48 -16.49
N ASN A 157 16.22 -10.20 -16.24
CA ASN A 157 17.51 -9.79 -15.68
C ASN A 157 17.35 -8.69 -14.63
N LYS A 158 17.16 -9.07 -13.36
CA LYS A 158 16.90 -8.13 -12.26
C LYS A 158 18.02 -7.11 -11.97
N ALA A 159 19.20 -7.26 -12.58
CA ALA A 159 20.27 -6.27 -12.50
C ALA A 159 20.07 -5.09 -13.48
N ASN A 160 19.14 -5.21 -14.43
CA ASN A 160 18.88 -4.23 -15.48
C ASN A 160 17.61 -3.42 -15.18
N ILE A 161 17.68 -2.11 -15.39
CA ILE A 161 16.53 -1.20 -15.34
C ILE A 161 16.15 -0.87 -16.79
N VAL A 162 14.95 -1.28 -17.21
CA VAL A 162 14.47 -1.07 -18.59
C VAL A 162 14.00 0.36 -18.82
N LYS A 163 13.50 1.02 -17.78
CA LYS A 163 12.99 2.40 -17.85
C LYS A 163 12.95 3.03 -16.47
N THR A 164 13.16 4.34 -16.40
CA THR A 164 12.98 5.13 -15.17
C THR A 164 11.87 6.15 -15.37
N PHE A 165 11.05 6.35 -14.34
CA PHE A 165 10.00 7.37 -14.30
C PHE A 165 10.29 8.39 -13.20
N GLU A 166 10.04 9.65 -13.51
CA GLU A 166 10.09 10.78 -12.59
C GLU A 166 8.69 11.06 -12.02
N ILE A 167 8.51 10.91 -10.71
CA ILE A 167 7.20 11.09 -10.06
C ILE A 167 7.35 11.93 -8.79
N PHE A 168 6.55 12.98 -8.65
CA PHE A 168 6.44 13.74 -7.40
C PHE A 168 5.39 13.13 -6.46
N ASP A 169 4.18 12.96 -6.98
CA ASP A 169 3.02 12.41 -6.29
C ASP A 169 2.35 11.38 -7.20
N GLY A 170 2.11 10.18 -6.68
CA GLY A 170 1.45 9.12 -7.43
C GLY A 170 1.75 7.74 -6.90
N ALA A 171 1.54 6.73 -7.74
CA ALA A 171 1.84 5.34 -7.44
C ALA A 171 2.30 4.61 -8.71
N ILE A 172 3.10 3.56 -8.53
CA ILE A 172 3.48 2.59 -9.56
C ILE A 172 3.24 1.19 -8.97
N ALA A 173 2.62 0.30 -9.74
CA ALA A 173 2.51 -1.11 -9.40
C ALA A 173 2.93 -1.97 -10.60
N THR A 174 3.48 -3.15 -10.32
CA THR A 174 3.89 -4.15 -11.31
C THR A 174 3.36 -5.52 -10.88
N SER A 175 2.86 -6.32 -11.82
CA SER A 175 2.29 -7.66 -11.58
C SER A 175 3.01 -8.74 -12.36
#